data_AF-A0A7L5YT68-F1
#
_entry.id   AF-A0A7L5YT68-F1
#
_cell.length_a   1.000
_cell.length_b   1.000
_cell.length_c   1.000
_cell.angle_alpha   90.00
_cell.angle_beta   90.00
_cell.angle_gamma   90.00
#
_symmetry.space_group_name_H-M   'P 1'
#
loop_
_entity.id
_entity.type
_entity.pdbx_description
1 polymer ?
#
loop_
_entity_poly.entity_id
_entity_poly.type
_entity_poly.pdbx_seq_one_letter_code
_entity_poly.pdbx_strand_id
1 'polypeptide(L)'
;MIVIVADASSPAATPPSNLLIFHGTADPTVWDLRYQAAASGALSLLETGDLNADGKPDIAWTDTTCGAHTCFARVRIVSWDAAADKYIDMIGPNATMATPQVRFADINRGSGKELIMHGGEIGSVGAPQRVDRNLGLARWPALRTGRSHLRSVDLPVPPRAGCQRPAVQGAYADAALAYEKIVGDSTLKACGNRPNELNELREFAWFRWALAQAYAGNQAAAGSTVAALNKALPQGLYAPVANIWWSAYGTARDATAACAAVRAYAQSKPEVWKILSDFGYANPTFNASDVCIAPKR
;
A
#
# COMPACT_ATOMS: atom_id res chain seq x y z
N MET A 1 -21.85 25.79 -7.44
CA MET A 1 -20.53 26.35 -7.82
C MET A 1 -19.48 25.93 -6.81
N ILE A 2 -18.27 25.61 -7.25
CA ILE A 2 -17.14 25.25 -6.37
C ILE A 2 -16.01 26.23 -6.64
N VAL A 3 -15.45 26.82 -5.60
CA VAL A 3 -14.35 27.81 -5.68
C VAL A 3 -13.22 27.36 -4.76
N ILE A 4 -12.01 27.33 -5.31
CA ILE A 4 -10.78 27.14 -4.53
C ILE A 4 -10.05 28.48 -4.51
N VAL A 5 -9.75 28.98 -3.32
CA VAL A 5 -8.98 30.21 -3.12
C VAL A 5 -7.68 29.86 -2.42
N ALA A 6 -6.56 30.28 -2.97
CA ALA A 6 -5.24 30.15 -2.36
C ALA A 6 -4.79 31.48 -1.76
N ASP A 7 -4.06 31.44 -0.65
CA ASP A 7 -3.44 32.62 -0.06
C ASP A 7 -2.27 33.10 -0.93
N ALA A 8 -2.53 34.11 -1.75
CA ALA A 8 -1.54 34.71 -2.64
C ALA A 8 -0.39 35.42 -1.92
N SER A 9 -0.55 35.73 -0.62
CA SER A 9 0.51 36.35 0.19
C SER A 9 1.44 35.33 0.85
N SER A 10 1.10 34.04 0.79
CA SER A 10 1.88 33.00 1.42
C SER A 10 3.22 32.76 0.69
N PRO A 11 4.35 32.77 1.40
CA PRO A 11 5.65 32.41 0.83
C PRO A 11 5.86 30.89 0.72
N ALA A 12 4.88 30.07 1.14
CA ALA A 12 4.99 28.62 1.14
C ALA A 12 4.93 28.05 -0.29
N ALA A 13 5.69 26.98 -0.55
CA ALA A 13 5.66 26.28 -1.84
C ALA A 13 4.27 25.69 -2.18
N THR A 14 3.49 25.37 -1.16
CA THR A 14 2.07 25.01 -1.26
C THR A 14 1.27 25.96 -0.37
N PRO A 15 0.77 27.09 -0.89
CA PRO A 15 0.02 28.07 -0.11
C PRO A 15 -1.22 27.44 0.54
N PRO A 16 -1.54 27.82 1.80
CA PRO A 16 -2.82 27.50 2.40
C PRO A 16 -3.96 27.90 1.48
N SER A 17 -4.98 27.05 1.42
CA SER A 17 -6.09 27.21 0.49
C SER A 17 -7.41 26.92 1.18
N ASN A 18 -8.50 27.37 0.56
CA ASN A 18 -9.85 27.21 1.09
C ASN A 18 -10.78 26.77 -0.04
N LEU A 19 -11.56 25.72 0.21
CA LEU A 19 -12.61 25.24 -0.68
C LEU A 19 -13.95 25.81 -0.22
N LEU A 20 -14.67 26.45 -1.13
CA LEU A 20 -16.01 26.97 -0.91
C LEU A 20 -16.97 26.27 -1.87
N ILE A 21 -18.06 25.70 -1.34
CA ILE A 21 -19.11 25.07 -2.15
C ILE A 21 -20.39 25.87 -1.95
N PHE A 22 -20.90 26.38 -3.08
CA PHE A 22 -22.13 27.15 -3.13
C PHE A 22 -23.23 26.38 -3.86
N HIS A 23 -24.45 26.43 -3.33
CA HIS A 23 -25.66 25.95 -4.01
C HIS A 23 -26.39 27.14 -4.63
N GLY A 24 -26.95 26.94 -5.81
CA GLY A 24 -27.83 27.95 -6.42
C GLY A 24 -29.17 27.95 -5.69
N THR A 25 -29.79 29.12 -5.59
CA THR A 25 -31.14 29.24 -5.03
C THR A 25 -32.19 29.25 -6.14
N ALA A 26 -33.45 29.45 -5.78
CA ALA A 26 -34.52 29.70 -6.77
C ALA A 26 -34.26 30.98 -7.60
N ASP A 27 -33.55 31.96 -7.04
CA ASP A 27 -33.00 33.08 -7.78
C ASP A 27 -31.64 32.66 -8.39
N PRO A 28 -31.49 32.67 -9.72
CA PRO A 28 -30.26 32.22 -10.39
C PRO A 28 -29.06 33.14 -10.15
N THR A 29 -29.26 34.32 -9.56
CA THR A 29 -28.20 35.27 -9.20
C THR A 29 -27.69 35.09 -7.76
N VAL A 30 -28.42 34.34 -6.94
CA VAL A 30 -28.11 34.15 -5.52
C VAL A 30 -27.52 32.76 -5.30
N TRP A 31 -26.44 32.74 -4.52
CA TRP A 31 -25.66 31.55 -4.20
C TRP A 31 -25.48 31.44 -2.69
N ASP A 32 -25.90 30.31 -2.10
CA ASP A 32 -25.74 30.03 -0.69
C ASP A 32 -24.45 29.25 -0.45
N LEU A 33 -23.59 29.72 0.46
CA LEU A 33 -22.44 28.94 0.91
C LEU A 33 -22.93 27.76 1.76
N ARG A 34 -22.69 26.54 1.28
CA ARG A 34 -23.14 25.29 1.94
C ARG A 34 -22.01 24.49 2.57
N TYR A 35 -20.77 24.75 2.16
CA TYR A 35 -19.61 24.11 2.76
C TYR A 35 -18.36 24.94 2.59
N GLN A 36 -17.51 24.89 3.60
CA GLN A 36 -16.18 25.49 3.59
C GLN A 36 -15.17 24.52 4.20
N ALA A 37 -14.03 24.34 3.54
CA ALA A 37 -12.91 23.60 4.10
C ALA A 37 -11.60 24.35 3.92
N ALA A 38 -11.07 24.84 5.04
CA ALA A 38 -9.73 25.38 5.10
C ALA A 38 -8.69 24.26 5.08
N ALA A 39 -7.58 24.50 4.39
CA ALA A 39 -6.47 23.58 4.24
C ALA A 39 -5.14 24.28 4.51
N SER A 40 -4.23 23.54 5.13
CA SER A 40 -2.87 24.01 5.37
C SER A 40 -2.01 24.03 4.10
N GLY A 41 -2.43 23.31 3.06
CA GLY A 41 -1.73 23.23 1.78
C GLY A 41 -2.60 23.61 0.59
N ALA A 42 -2.08 23.31 -0.59
CA ALA A 42 -2.75 23.58 -1.85
C ALA A 42 -3.89 22.59 -2.07
N LEU A 43 -5.09 23.10 -2.37
CA LEU A 43 -6.24 22.28 -2.71
C LEU A 43 -6.32 22.03 -4.22
N SER A 44 -6.67 20.81 -4.61
CA SER A 44 -6.98 20.48 -6.01
C SER A 44 -8.26 19.67 -6.10
N LEU A 45 -9.20 20.13 -6.92
CA LEU A 45 -10.45 19.40 -7.18
C LEU A 45 -10.12 18.12 -7.98
N LEU A 46 -10.60 16.98 -7.49
CA LEU A 46 -10.40 15.69 -8.15
C LEU A 46 -11.59 15.34 -9.03
N GLU A 47 -12.77 15.22 -8.40
CA GLU A 47 -13.98 14.77 -9.08
C GLU A 47 -15.23 15.22 -8.34
N THR A 48 -16.33 15.34 -9.09
CA THR A 48 -17.66 15.69 -8.58
C THR A 48 -18.71 14.82 -9.26
N GLY A 49 -19.79 14.48 -8.56
CA GLY A 49 -20.87 13.65 -9.08
C GLY A 49 -21.27 12.60 -8.04
N ASP A 50 -22.09 11.64 -8.43
CA ASP A 50 -22.44 10.51 -7.55
C ASP A 50 -21.31 9.45 -7.59
N LEU A 51 -20.34 9.59 -6.70
CA LEU A 51 -19.13 8.75 -6.66
C LEU A 51 -19.41 7.41 -5.99
N ASN A 52 -20.35 7.33 -5.06
CA ASN A 52 -20.68 6.11 -4.33
C ASN A 52 -21.94 5.39 -4.84
N ALA A 53 -22.59 5.93 -5.89
CA ALA A 53 -23.83 5.43 -6.49
C ALA A 53 -25.03 5.41 -5.52
N ASP A 54 -25.10 6.35 -4.57
CA ASP A 54 -26.22 6.49 -3.64
C ASP A 54 -27.28 7.52 -4.06
N GLY A 55 -27.11 8.13 -5.24
CA GLY A 55 -27.99 9.14 -5.79
C GLY A 55 -27.76 10.55 -5.25
N LYS A 56 -26.74 10.75 -4.40
CA LYS A 56 -26.38 12.06 -3.83
C LYS A 56 -25.12 12.61 -4.51
N PRO A 57 -25.00 13.94 -4.63
CA PRO A 57 -23.79 14.53 -5.18
C PRO A 57 -22.64 14.49 -4.17
N ASP A 58 -21.53 13.95 -4.62
CA ASP A 58 -20.26 13.90 -3.91
C ASP A 58 -19.24 14.86 -4.54
N ILE A 59 -18.31 15.32 -3.71
CA ILE A 59 -17.20 16.20 -4.10
C ILE A 59 -15.93 15.67 -3.47
N ALA A 60 -14.91 15.42 -4.30
CA ALA A 60 -13.61 14.92 -3.90
C ALA A 60 -12.49 15.90 -4.27
N TRP A 61 -11.53 16.10 -3.36
CA TRP A 61 -10.37 16.97 -3.57
C TRP A 61 -9.15 16.46 -2.79
N THR A 62 -7.97 16.96 -3.14
CA THR A 62 -6.75 16.77 -2.34
C THR A 62 -6.39 18.02 -1.55
N ASP A 63 -5.82 17.84 -0.36
CA ASP A 63 -5.09 18.84 0.42
C ASP A 63 -3.62 18.46 0.42
N THR A 64 -2.78 19.24 -0.28
CA THR A 64 -1.37 18.92 -0.53
C THR A 64 -0.43 19.87 0.18
N THR A 65 0.37 19.34 1.08
CA THR A 65 1.45 20.07 1.76
C THR A 65 2.80 19.52 1.34
N CYS A 66 3.71 20.41 0.91
CA CYS A 66 5.08 20.03 0.54
C CYS A 66 6.09 20.50 1.60
N GLY A 67 6.97 19.58 2.00
CA GLY A 67 8.21 19.90 2.68
C GLY A 67 9.37 20.06 1.69
N ALA A 68 10.61 20.10 2.20
CA ALA A 68 11.81 20.29 1.38
C ALA A 68 12.01 19.22 0.29
N HIS A 69 11.50 18.00 0.51
CA HIS A 69 11.80 16.85 -0.33
C HIS A 69 10.59 15.97 -0.67
N THR A 70 9.43 16.22 -0.06
CA THR A 70 8.27 15.33 -0.20
C THR A 70 6.99 16.11 0.01
N CYS A 71 6.03 15.85 -0.87
CA CYS A 71 4.67 16.34 -0.72
C CYS A 71 3.79 15.22 -0.18
N PHE A 72 2.93 15.54 0.76
CA PHE A 72 1.86 14.64 1.20
C PHE A 72 0.55 15.21 0.71
N ALA A 73 -0.29 14.37 0.11
CA ALA A 73 -1.65 14.76 -0.21
C ALA A 73 -2.62 13.91 0.58
N ARG A 74 -3.60 14.58 1.19
CA ARG A 74 -4.75 13.96 1.82
C ARG A 74 -5.96 14.07 0.91
N VAL A 75 -6.58 12.96 0.59
CA VAL A 75 -7.85 12.94 -0.14
C VAL A 75 -8.99 13.23 0.84
N ARG A 76 -9.88 14.12 0.45
CA ARG A 76 -11.12 14.48 1.14
C ARG A 76 -12.28 14.17 0.22
N ILE A 77 -13.36 13.61 0.76
CA ILE A 77 -14.57 13.35 -0.01
C ILE A 77 -15.77 13.61 0.87
N VAL A 78 -16.68 14.45 0.39
CA VAL A 78 -17.94 14.76 1.08
C VAL A 78 -19.13 14.44 0.20
N SER A 79 -20.22 14.02 0.82
CA SER A 79 -21.51 13.75 0.17
C SER A 79 -22.58 14.70 0.70
N TRP A 80 -23.48 15.17 -0.15
CA TRP A 80 -24.59 16.01 0.27
C TRP A 80 -25.71 15.21 0.93
N ASP A 81 -26.05 15.54 2.18
CA ASP A 81 -27.24 15.03 2.84
C ASP A 81 -28.34 16.09 2.85
N ALA A 82 -29.31 15.93 1.94
CA ALA A 82 -30.45 16.81 1.82
C ALA A 82 -31.37 16.79 3.06
N ALA A 83 -31.45 15.66 3.77
CA ALA A 83 -32.28 15.57 4.97
C ALA A 83 -31.69 16.36 6.14
N ALA A 84 -30.36 16.44 6.20
CA ALA A 84 -29.63 17.19 7.22
C ALA A 84 -29.17 18.58 6.74
N ASP A 85 -29.50 18.96 5.51
CA ASP A 85 -29.10 20.20 4.83
C ASP A 85 -27.59 20.51 4.97
N LYS A 86 -26.75 19.47 4.83
CA LYS A 86 -25.29 19.59 5.02
C LYS A 86 -24.49 18.57 4.23
N TYR A 87 -23.21 18.86 4.04
CA TYR A 87 -22.24 17.88 3.59
C TYR A 87 -21.75 17.00 4.73
N ILE A 88 -21.59 15.70 4.45
CA ILE A 88 -21.07 14.70 5.38
C ILE A 88 -19.72 14.20 4.86
N ASP A 89 -18.72 14.11 5.74
CA ASP A 89 -17.43 13.50 5.41
C ASP A 89 -17.59 11.99 5.20
N MET A 90 -17.17 11.53 4.03
CA MET A 90 -17.29 10.15 3.60
C MET A 90 -15.97 9.38 3.71
N ILE A 91 -14.88 10.06 4.06
CA ILE A 91 -13.54 9.48 4.15
C ILE A 91 -12.93 9.72 5.54
N GLY A 92 -12.35 8.67 6.12
CA GLY A 92 -11.67 8.75 7.40
C GLY A 92 -10.36 9.55 7.32
N PRO A 93 -9.76 9.92 8.47
CA PRO A 93 -8.59 10.79 8.55
C PRO A 93 -7.32 10.21 7.88
N ASN A 94 -7.32 8.94 7.51
CA ASN A 94 -6.14 8.17 7.09
C ASN A 94 -5.90 8.12 5.57
N ALA A 95 -6.66 8.86 4.75
CA ALA A 95 -6.47 8.90 3.30
C ALA A 95 -5.33 9.85 2.89
N THR A 96 -4.15 9.72 3.51
CA THR A 96 -2.97 10.54 3.28
C THR A 96 -1.86 9.68 2.69
N MET A 97 -1.16 10.19 1.67
CA MET A 97 -0.06 9.48 1.02
C MET A 97 1.00 10.47 0.55
N ALA A 98 2.27 10.05 0.53
CA ALA A 98 3.36 10.81 -0.08
C ALA A 98 3.23 10.76 -1.61
N THR A 99 3.42 11.91 -2.27
CA THR A 99 3.46 12.07 -3.72
C THR A 99 2.38 11.28 -4.50
N PRO A 100 1.10 11.32 -4.10
CA PRO A 100 0.11 10.41 -4.65
C PRO A 100 -0.42 10.88 -6.00
N GLN A 101 -0.58 9.93 -6.90
CA GLN A 101 -1.45 10.00 -8.05
C GLN A 101 -2.82 9.46 -7.63
N VAL A 102 -3.85 10.31 -7.71
CA VAL A 102 -5.20 9.97 -7.27
C VAL A 102 -6.12 9.88 -8.48
N ARG A 103 -6.92 8.81 -8.55
CA ARG A 103 -7.99 8.67 -9.54
C ARG A 103 -9.17 7.92 -8.95
N PHE A 104 -10.35 8.14 -9.54
CA PHE A 104 -11.51 7.30 -9.30
C PHE A 104 -11.76 6.42 -10.52
N ALA A 105 -12.15 5.17 -10.30
CA ALA A 105 -12.58 4.29 -11.38
C ALA A 105 -13.67 3.35 -10.90
N ASP A 106 -14.64 3.07 -11.77
CA ASP A 106 -15.64 2.03 -11.54
C ASP A 106 -15.02 0.67 -11.89
N ILE A 107 -14.43 0.02 -10.88
CA ILE A 107 -13.86 -1.32 -11.03
C ILE A 107 -14.95 -2.38 -10.82
N ASN A 108 -15.89 -2.14 -9.91
CA ASN A 108 -17.02 -3.03 -9.64
C ASN A 108 -18.32 -2.38 -10.12
N ARG A 109 -18.61 -2.57 -11.41
CA ARG A 109 -19.78 -2.01 -12.11
C ARG A 109 -21.03 -2.00 -11.23
N GLY A 110 -21.56 -0.81 -10.99
CA GLY A 110 -22.81 -0.60 -10.26
C GLY A 110 -22.69 -0.43 -8.75
N SER A 111 -21.48 -0.28 -8.19
CA SER A 111 -21.26 -0.04 -6.75
C SER A 111 -20.61 1.31 -6.42
N GLY A 112 -20.60 2.23 -7.40
CA GLY A 112 -19.85 3.49 -7.32
C GLY A 112 -18.39 3.32 -7.73
N LYS A 113 -17.68 4.44 -7.86
CA LYS A 113 -16.26 4.48 -8.22
C LYS A 113 -15.39 4.24 -7.00
N GLU A 114 -14.39 3.39 -7.12
CA GLU A 114 -13.38 3.24 -6.08
C GLU A 114 -12.29 4.32 -6.15
N LEU A 115 -11.88 4.79 -4.98
CA LEU A 115 -10.71 5.64 -4.82
C LEU A 115 -9.45 4.79 -5.01
N ILE A 116 -8.60 5.23 -5.94
CA ILE A 116 -7.31 4.60 -6.27
C ILE A 116 -6.22 5.63 -6.07
N MET A 117 -5.35 5.38 -5.09
CA MET A 117 -4.18 6.19 -4.81
C MET A 117 -2.93 5.38 -5.14
N HIS A 118 -2.02 5.94 -5.95
CA HIS A 118 -0.71 5.37 -6.26
C HIS A 118 0.38 6.35 -5.84
N GLY A 119 1.28 5.94 -4.95
CA GLY A 119 2.35 6.80 -4.46
C GLY A 119 3.04 6.17 -3.26
N GLY A 120 3.55 7.00 -2.36
CA GLY A 120 4.27 6.58 -1.16
C GLY A 120 5.75 6.94 -1.18
N GLU A 121 6.25 7.57 -2.25
CA GLU A 121 7.67 7.90 -2.38
C GLU A 121 8.03 9.21 -1.66
N ILE A 122 8.86 9.12 -0.63
CA ILE A 122 9.51 10.20 0.12
C ILE A 122 10.84 10.56 -0.53
N GLY A 123 10.93 11.69 -1.22
CA GLY A 123 12.14 12.14 -1.94
C GLY A 123 13.33 12.58 -1.08
N SER A 124 13.45 12.13 0.17
CA SER A 124 14.55 12.48 1.08
C SER A 124 15.74 11.51 0.93
N VAL A 125 16.96 12.04 0.85
CA VAL A 125 18.20 11.24 0.76
C VAL A 125 18.42 10.35 2.00
N GLY A 126 17.92 10.76 3.17
CA GLY A 126 17.91 9.97 4.41
C GLY A 126 16.72 9.00 4.52
N ALA A 127 15.87 8.95 3.51
CA ALA A 127 14.70 8.09 3.42
C ALA A 127 14.73 7.24 2.13
N PRO A 128 15.81 6.46 1.86
CA PRO A 128 15.70 5.43 0.84
C PRO A 128 14.46 4.58 1.15
N GLN A 129 13.75 4.19 0.12
CA GLN A 129 12.55 3.37 0.27
C GLN A 129 12.54 2.33 -0.82
N ARG A 130 12.01 1.15 -0.50
CA ARG A 130 11.52 0.27 -1.55
C ARG A 130 10.43 1.07 -2.26
N VAL A 131 10.50 1.19 -3.58
CA VAL A 131 9.44 1.85 -4.38
C VAL A 131 8.20 0.96 -4.33
N ASP A 132 7.56 0.92 -3.17
CA ASP A 132 6.23 0.39 -2.97
C ASP A 132 5.30 1.47 -3.51
N ARG A 133 4.90 1.31 -4.77
CA ARG A 133 3.78 2.08 -5.29
C ARG A 133 2.54 1.57 -4.58
N ASN A 134 2.31 2.08 -3.38
CA ASN A 134 1.16 1.75 -2.56
C ASN A 134 -0.09 2.03 -3.38
N LEU A 135 -0.82 0.96 -3.74
CA LEU A 135 -2.16 1.07 -4.32
C LEU A 135 -3.17 1.05 -3.17
N GLY A 136 -3.67 2.21 -2.79
CA GLY A 136 -4.83 2.31 -1.92
C GLY A 136 -6.11 2.09 -2.72
N LEU A 137 -6.82 0.97 -2.50
CA LEU A 137 -8.16 0.76 -3.02
C LEU A 137 -9.16 0.83 -1.86
N ALA A 138 -10.05 1.81 -1.89
CA ALA A 138 -11.02 2.01 -0.83
C ALA A 138 -12.46 1.97 -1.37
N ARG A 139 -13.33 1.25 -0.64
CA ARG A 139 -14.76 1.05 -0.97
C ARG A 139 -15.66 1.83 -0.03
N TRP A 140 -16.88 2.13 -0.48
CA TRP A 140 -17.90 2.95 0.19
C TRP A 140 -18.76 2.18 1.19
N PRO A 141 -18.14 1.43 2.12
CA PRO A 141 -18.26 1.87 3.52
C PRO A 141 -16.93 1.90 4.30
N ALA A 142 -15.87 1.30 3.76
CA ALA A 142 -14.55 1.19 4.38
C ALA A 142 -13.81 2.54 4.46
N LEU A 143 -14.12 3.46 3.54
CA LEU A 143 -13.64 4.84 3.54
C LEU A 143 -13.99 5.56 4.85
N ARG A 144 -15.23 5.46 5.32
CA ARG A 144 -15.73 6.18 6.51
C ARG A 144 -15.09 5.69 7.82
N THR A 145 -14.74 4.41 7.91
CA THR A 145 -14.15 3.84 9.14
C THR A 145 -12.63 3.97 9.19
N GLY A 146 -11.98 4.55 8.17
CA GLY A 146 -10.52 4.52 8.03
C GLY A 146 -9.94 3.10 7.93
N ARG A 147 -10.79 2.10 7.66
CA ARG A 147 -10.43 0.69 7.45
C ARG A 147 -10.31 0.36 5.97
N SER A 148 -10.16 1.39 5.13
CA SER A 148 -9.52 1.20 3.84
C SER A 148 -8.14 0.67 4.13
N HIS A 149 -8.01 -0.66 4.09
CA HIS A 149 -6.72 -1.28 3.95
C HIS A 149 -6.10 -0.61 2.73
N LEU A 150 -5.13 0.28 2.97
CA LEU A 150 -3.99 0.41 2.08
C LEU A 150 -3.45 -1.02 2.01
N ARG A 151 -4.02 -1.81 1.10
CA ARG A 151 -3.52 -3.15 0.81
C ARG A 151 -2.24 -2.88 0.05
N SER A 152 -1.15 -2.65 0.78
CA SER A 152 0.04 -3.39 0.42
C SER A 152 -0.46 -4.83 0.29
N VAL A 153 -0.41 -5.36 -0.93
CA VAL A 153 -0.72 -6.76 -1.12
C VAL A 153 0.25 -7.46 -0.19
N ASP A 154 -0.26 -8.03 0.91
CA ASP A 154 0.50 -8.92 1.77
C ASP A 154 1.06 -9.98 0.82
N LEU A 155 2.36 -9.79 0.50
CA LEU A 155 3.18 -10.39 -0.57
C LEU A 155 2.96 -9.84 -1.98
N PRO A 156 3.85 -8.98 -2.57
CA PRO A 156 5.32 -8.95 -2.41
C PRO A 156 5.96 -7.53 -2.28
N VAL A 157 7.19 -7.48 -1.78
CA VAL A 157 8.15 -6.39 -2.10
C VAL A 157 9.42 -7.08 -2.65
N PRO A 158 10.11 -6.64 -3.73
CA PRO A 158 10.13 -5.33 -4.42
C PRO A 158 9.79 -5.42 -5.95
N PRO A 159 10.03 -4.37 -6.77
CA PRO A 159 9.03 -3.61 -7.51
C PRO A 159 8.67 -4.11 -8.94
N ARG A 160 7.48 -3.72 -9.41
CA ARG A 160 6.90 -3.76 -10.78
C ARG A 160 6.41 -5.13 -11.30
N ALA A 161 5.08 -5.33 -11.30
CA ALA A 161 4.21 -5.16 -12.49
C ALA A 161 2.78 -5.70 -12.23
N GLY A 162 1.77 -4.90 -12.61
CA GLY A 162 0.44 -5.39 -13.02
C GLY A 162 -0.58 -5.72 -11.92
N CYS A 163 -1.66 -4.95 -11.86
CA CYS A 163 -2.84 -5.27 -11.06
C CYS A 163 -3.61 -6.47 -11.66
N GLN A 164 -3.99 -7.46 -10.86
CA GLN A 164 -5.34 -8.05 -10.80
C GLN A 164 -5.44 -9.12 -9.70
N ARG A 165 -6.66 -9.34 -9.18
CA ARG A 165 -7.09 -10.35 -8.17
C ARG A 165 -8.01 -11.37 -8.90
N PRO A 166 -8.25 -12.63 -8.41
CA PRO A 166 -8.75 -12.92 -7.05
C PRO A 166 -8.32 -14.25 -6.37
N ALA A 167 -8.71 -14.37 -5.09
CA ALA A 167 -8.77 -15.57 -4.23
C ALA A 167 -7.45 -16.25 -3.83
N VAL A 168 -7.48 -16.82 -2.61
CA VAL A 168 -6.34 -17.17 -1.73
C VAL A 168 -5.37 -18.18 -2.33
N GLN A 169 -5.63 -18.77 -3.51
CA GLN A 169 -4.71 -19.70 -4.18
C GLN A 169 -4.08 -19.09 -5.46
N GLY A 170 -4.85 -18.30 -6.22
CA GLY A 170 -4.35 -17.57 -7.40
C GLY A 170 -3.34 -16.49 -7.03
N ALA A 171 -3.56 -15.79 -5.91
CA ALA A 171 -2.62 -14.78 -5.41
C ALA A 171 -1.25 -15.38 -5.03
N TYR A 172 -1.20 -16.61 -4.51
CA TYR A 172 0.07 -17.28 -4.21
C TYR A 172 0.76 -17.81 -5.47
N ALA A 173 0.01 -18.25 -6.48
CA ALA A 173 0.59 -18.62 -7.77
C ALA A 173 1.21 -17.40 -8.47
N ASP A 174 0.51 -16.27 -8.49
CA ASP A 174 1.02 -15.01 -9.04
C ASP A 174 2.24 -14.50 -8.25
N ALA A 175 2.18 -14.57 -6.91
CA ALA A 175 3.32 -14.23 -6.06
C ALA A 175 4.52 -15.15 -6.33
N ALA A 176 4.30 -16.45 -6.57
CA ALA A 176 5.37 -17.38 -6.90
C ALA A 176 6.04 -17.01 -8.24
N LEU A 177 5.27 -16.65 -9.27
CA LEU A 177 5.81 -16.17 -10.55
C LEU A 177 6.58 -14.85 -10.39
N ALA A 178 6.13 -13.95 -9.51
CA ALA A 178 6.85 -12.71 -9.23
C ALA A 178 8.20 -12.97 -8.55
N TYR A 179 8.23 -13.85 -7.55
CA TYR A 179 9.48 -14.19 -6.86
C TYR A 179 10.46 -14.97 -7.72
N GLU A 180 9.99 -15.86 -8.58
CA GLU A 180 10.83 -16.54 -9.56
C GLU A 180 11.60 -15.53 -10.43
N LYS A 181 10.90 -14.52 -10.95
CA LYS A 181 11.53 -13.44 -11.75
C LYS A 181 12.58 -12.68 -10.94
N ILE A 182 12.27 -12.29 -9.70
CA ILE A 182 13.21 -11.57 -8.83
C ILE A 182 14.46 -12.41 -8.57
N VAL A 183 14.28 -13.69 -8.27
CA VAL A 183 15.38 -14.62 -8.00
C VAL A 183 16.30 -14.78 -9.21
N GLY A 184 15.73 -14.87 -10.41
CA GLY A 184 16.46 -15.01 -11.67
C GLY A 184 17.03 -13.71 -12.26
N ASP A 185 16.65 -12.55 -11.73
CA ASP A 185 17.06 -11.27 -12.30
C ASP A 185 18.46 -10.85 -11.83
N SER A 186 19.43 -10.92 -12.75
CA SER A 186 20.81 -10.48 -12.55
C SER A 186 21.00 -8.97 -12.70
N THR A 187 19.99 -8.23 -13.14
CA THR A 187 20.05 -6.78 -13.36
C THR A 187 19.67 -5.97 -12.12
N LEU A 188 19.20 -6.63 -11.06
CA LEU A 188 18.86 -6.00 -9.78
C LEU A 188 20.07 -5.28 -9.17
N LYS A 189 19.81 -4.08 -8.65
CA LYS A 189 20.81 -3.22 -8.00
C LYS A 189 20.45 -3.01 -6.54
N ALA A 190 21.46 -2.92 -5.67
CA ALA A 190 21.27 -2.53 -4.28
C ALA A 190 20.62 -1.15 -4.21
N CYS A 191 19.70 -0.97 -3.28
CA CYS A 191 19.05 0.30 -3.00
C CYS A 191 19.83 1.14 -1.99
N GLY A 192 20.65 0.51 -1.14
CA GLY A 192 21.48 1.17 -0.14
C GLY A 192 22.96 0.85 -0.26
N ASN A 193 23.71 1.21 0.78
CA ASN A 193 25.16 1.02 0.87
C ASN A 193 25.54 -0.28 1.60
N ARG A 194 24.58 -1.19 1.84
CA ARG A 194 24.84 -2.41 2.61
C ARG A 194 25.60 -3.42 1.73
N PRO A 195 26.82 -3.84 2.12
CA PRO A 195 27.71 -4.60 1.23
C PRO A 195 27.15 -5.91 0.67
N ASN A 196 26.24 -6.58 1.39
CA ASN A 196 25.66 -7.88 0.99
C ASN A 196 24.16 -7.83 0.69
N GLU A 197 23.60 -6.63 0.52
CA GLU A 197 22.17 -6.38 0.40
C GLU A 197 21.49 -7.25 -0.65
N LEU A 198 22.04 -7.28 -1.86
CA LEU A 198 21.43 -8.00 -2.98
C LEU A 198 21.33 -9.50 -2.72
N ASN A 199 22.34 -10.10 -2.10
CA ASN A 199 22.32 -11.53 -1.79
C ASN A 199 21.30 -11.81 -0.70
N GLU A 200 21.31 -11.04 0.39
CA GLU A 200 20.39 -11.26 1.50
C GLU A 200 18.91 -11.03 1.09
N LEU A 201 18.64 -10.04 0.24
CA LEU A 201 17.32 -9.81 -0.33
C LEU A 201 16.90 -10.90 -1.33
N ARG A 202 17.84 -11.40 -2.13
CA ARG A 202 17.59 -12.53 -3.03
C ARG A 202 17.28 -13.79 -2.23
N GLU A 203 18.01 -14.06 -1.16
CA GLU A 203 17.74 -15.18 -0.25
C GLU A 203 16.36 -15.08 0.41
N PHE A 204 15.97 -13.88 0.85
CA PHE A 204 14.61 -13.64 1.33
C PHE A 204 13.57 -13.93 0.24
N ALA A 205 13.80 -13.47 -0.99
CA ALA A 205 12.91 -13.72 -2.14
C ALA A 205 12.78 -15.22 -2.45
N TRP A 206 13.88 -15.98 -2.40
CA TRP A 206 13.87 -17.45 -2.51
C TRP A 206 12.97 -18.10 -1.45
N PHE A 207 13.09 -17.68 -0.19
CA PHE A 207 12.24 -18.21 0.88
C PHE A 207 10.75 -17.87 0.66
N ARG A 208 10.45 -16.63 0.26
CA ARG A 208 9.07 -16.22 -0.06
C ARG A 208 8.52 -16.90 -1.30
N TRP A 209 9.36 -17.25 -2.27
CA TRP A 209 9.00 -18.05 -3.42
C TRP A 209 8.52 -19.45 -3.00
N ALA A 210 9.30 -20.13 -2.15
CA ALA A 210 8.94 -21.45 -1.64
C ALA A 210 7.61 -21.42 -0.86
N LEU A 211 7.42 -20.40 0.00
CA LEU A 211 6.15 -20.17 0.70
C LEU A 211 4.98 -20.01 -0.27
N ALA A 212 5.13 -19.15 -1.28
CA ALA A 212 4.11 -18.88 -2.27
C ALA A 212 3.76 -20.16 -3.08
N GLN A 213 4.74 -20.92 -3.53
CA GLN A 213 4.52 -22.19 -4.22
C GLN A 213 3.76 -23.19 -3.33
N ALA A 214 4.18 -23.33 -2.08
CA ALA A 214 3.54 -24.22 -1.11
C ALA A 214 2.08 -23.84 -0.85
N TYR A 215 1.80 -22.55 -0.65
CA TYR A 215 0.44 -22.07 -0.37
C TYR A 215 -0.45 -22.00 -1.62
N ALA A 216 0.14 -21.96 -2.81
CA ALA A 216 -0.56 -22.24 -4.07
C ALA A 216 -0.91 -23.74 -4.23
N GLY A 217 -0.37 -24.62 -3.39
CA GLY A 217 -0.58 -26.07 -3.42
C GLY A 217 0.50 -26.86 -4.15
N ASN A 218 1.56 -26.21 -4.63
CA ASN A 218 2.66 -26.86 -5.34
C ASN A 218 3.78 -27.28 -4.37
N GLN A 219 3.54 -28.36 -3.63
CA GLN A 219 4.45 -28.86 -2.60
C GLN A 219 5.80 -29.30 -3.16
N ALA A 220 5.79 -29.97 -4.32
CA ALA A 220 7.02 -30.44 -4.94
C ALA A 220 7.92 -29.26 -5.33
N ALA A 221 7.35 -28.24 -5.97
CA ALA A 221 8.11 -27.04 -6.34
C ALA A 221 8.65 -26.31 -5.10
N ALA A 222 7.84 -26.15 -4.05
CA ALA A 222 8.30 -25.53 -2.81
C ALA A 222 9.51 -26.25 -2.21
N GLY A 223 9.47 -27.59 -2.13
CA GLY A 223 10.59 -28.39 -1.65
C GLY A 223 11.84 -28.27 -2.53
N SER A 224 11.67 -28.28 -3.85
CA SER A 224 12.76 -28.05 -4.81
C SER A 224 13.39 -26.66 -4.64
N THR A 225 12.57 -25.62 -4.44
CA THR A 225 13.04 -24.24 -4.21
C THR A 225 13.83 -24.13 -2.90
N VAL A 226 13.38 -24.77 -1.82
CA VAL A 226 14.14 -24.82 -0.56
C VAL A 226 15.49 -25.54 -0.79
N ALA A 227 15.50 -26.68 -1.47
CA ALA A 227 16.74 -27.40 -1.76
C ALA A 227 17.71 -26.57 -2.63
N ALA A 228 17.19 -25.87 -3.62
CA ALA A 228 18.00 -25.03 -4.50
C ALA A 228 18.51 -23.76 -3.81
N LEU A 229 17.75 -23.14 -2.90
CA LEU A 229 18.25 -22.07 -2.01
C LEU A 229 19.44 -22.56 -1.20
N ASN A 230 19.30 -23.70 -0.52
CA ASN A 230 20.38 -24.27 0.30
C ASN A 230 21.63 -24.62 -0.52
N LYS A 231 21.46 -25.05 -1.78
CA LYS A 231 22.58 -25.34 -2.66
C LYS A 231 23.28 -24.07 -3.15
N ALA A 232 22.51 -23.06 -3.53
CA ALA A 232 23.05 -21.81 -4.05
C ALA A 232 23.74 -20.98 -2.97
N LEU A 233 23.15 -20.94 -1.77
CA LEU A 233 23.55 -20.04 -0.69
C LEU A 233 23.56 -20.80 0.65
N PRO A 234 24.47 -21.79 0.83
CA PRO A 234 24.48 -22.68 1.99
C PRO A 234 24.78 -21.97 3.32
N GLN A 235 25.51 -20.85 3.27
CA GLN A 235 25.82 -20.00 4.42
C GLN A 235 24.92 -18.75 4.47
N GLY A 236 23.86 -18.75 3.66
CA GLY A 236 22.91 -17.65 3.57
C GLY A 236 22.09 -17.50 4.86
N LEU A 237 21.66 -16.28 5.13
CA LEU A 237 20.84 -15.92 6.26
C LEU A 237 19.48 -16.64 6.26
N TYR A 238 18.89 -16.86 5.07
CA TYR A 238 17.58 -17.50 4.94
C TYR A 238 17.61 -19.01 4.65
N ALA A 239 18.78 -19.61 4.40
CA ALA A 239 18.91 -21.06 4.31
C ALA A 239 18.38 -21.79 5.58
N PRO A 240 18.80 -21.43 6.82
CA PRO A 240 18.25 -22.04 8.03
C PRO A 240 16.76 -21.73 8.21
N VAL A 241 16.30 -20.53 7.83
CA VAL A 241 14.88 -20.14 7.88
C VAL A 241 14.03 -21.06 7.01
N ALA A 242 14.45 -21.29 5.78
CA ALA A 242 13.77 -22.16 4.83
C ALA A 242 13.74 -23.62 5.30
N ASN A 243 14.83 -24.11 5.90
CA ASN A 243 14.91 -25.47 6.44
C ASN A 243 13.98 -25.67 7.65
N ILE A 244 13.95 -24.71 8.57
CA ILE A 244 13.05 -24.74 9.74
C ILE A 244 11.59 -24.75 9.28
N TRP A 245 11.25 -23.87 8.34
CA TRP A 245 9.92 -23.84 7.76
C TRP A 245 9.56 -25.15 7.05
N TRP A 246 10.43 -25.67 6.19
CA TRP A 246 10.16 -26.86 5.39
C TRP A 246 10.05 -28.12 6.25
N SER A 247 10.86 -28.25 7.31
CA SER A 247 10.76 -29.35 8.27
C SER A 247 9.38 -29.39 8.94
N ALA A 248 8.84 -28.22 9.31
CA ALA A 248 7.52 -28.11 9.94
C ALA A 248 6.35 -28.19 8.94
N TYR A 249 6.51 -27.64 7.73
CA TYR A 249 5.43 -27.56 6.75
C TYR A 249 5.36 -28.77 5.80
N GLY A 250 6.50 -29.36 5.43
CA GLY A 250 6.64 -30.27 4.30
C GLY A 250 5.66 -31.46 4.31
N THR A 251 5.50 -32.10 5.47
CA THR A 251 4.59 -33.25 5.64
C THR A 251 3.25 -32.83 6.24
N ALA A 252 3.27 -32.02 7.32
CA ALA A 252 2.05 -31.65 8.05
C ALA A 252 1.17 -30.66 7.30
N ARG A 253 1.75 -29.88 6.37
CA ARG A 253 1.10 -28.78 5.64
C ARG A 253 0.44 -27.75 6.56
N ASP A 254 0.93 -27.65 7.79
CA ASP A 254 0.46 -26.67 8.77
C ASP A 254 1.30 -25.40 8.65
N ALA A 255 0.79 -24.45 7.87
CA ALA A 255 1.41 -23.14 7.67
C ALA A 255 1.53 -22.34 8.99
N THR A 256 0.56 -22.49 9.90
CA THR A 256 0.56 -21.78 11.18
C THR A 256 1.68 -22.29 12.09
N ALA A 257 1.80 -23.61 12.24
CA ALA A 257 2.88 -24.22 13.02
C ALA A 257 4.26 -23.92 12.40
N ALA A 258 4.39 -24.02 11.07
CA ALA A 258 5.65 -23.74 10.39
C ALA A 258 6.09 -22.28 10.53
N CYS A 259 5.18 -21.31 10.35
CA CYS A 259 5.53 -19.91 10.59
C CYS A 259 5.77 -19.59 12.07
N ALA A 260 5.16 -20.31 13.01
CA ALA A 260 5.49 -20.17 14.42
C ALA A 260 6.93 -20.62 14.72
N ALA A 261 7.39 -21.71 14.11
CA ALA A 261 8.78 -22.18 14.21
C ALA A 261 9.77 -21.16 13.62
N VAL A 262 9.46 -20.61 12.44
CA VAL A 262 10.26 -19.55 11.82
C VAL A 262 10.32 -18.31 12.71
N ARG A 263 9.19 -17.88 13.27
CA ARG A 263 9.13 -16.72 14.17
C ARG A 263 10.01 -16.91 15.40
N ALA A 264 9.98 -18.09 16.02
CA ALA A 264 10.84 -18.40 17.17
C ALA A 264 12.33 -18.30 16.81
N TYR A 265 12.71 -18.78 15.62
CA TYR A 265 14.07 -18.62 15.11
C TYR A 265 14.42 -17.14 14.84
N ALA A 266 13.54 -16.40 14.16
CA ALA A 266 13.76 -14.99 13.86
C ALA A 266 13.84 -14.10 15.13
N GLN A 267 13.22 -14.52 16.24
CA GLN A 267 13.35 -13.85 17.54
C GLN A 267 14.75 -14.04 18.15
N SER A 268 15.36 -15.23 18.00
CA SER A 268 16.72 -15.49 18.49
C SER A 268 17.81 -15.06 17.52
N LYS A 269 17.44 -14.76 16.27
CA LYS A 269 18.31 -14.29 15.18
C LYS A 269 17.76 -13.02 14.53
N PRO A 270 17.84 -11.86 15.23
CA PRO A 270 17.20 -10.63 14.78
C PRO A 270 17.65 -10.14 13.40
N GLU A 271 18.87 -10.49 12.98
CA GLU A 271 19.42 -10.20 11.65
C GLU A 271 18.47 -10.63 10.51
N VAL A 272 17.69 -11.70 10.70
CA VAL A 272 16.76 -12.25 9.70
C VAL A 272 15.66 -11.25 9.34
N TRP A 273 15.13 -10.51 10.32
CA TRP A 273 14.05 -9.54 10.08
C TRP A 273 14.55 -8.09 10.08
N LYS A 274 15.62 -7.77 10.81
CA LYS A 274 16.17 -6.41 10.87
C LYS A 274 16.68 -5.94 9.51
N ILE A 275 17.23 -6.85 8.70
CA ILE A 275 17.60 -6.51 7.34
C ILE A 275 16.43 -5.93 6.55
N LEU A 276 15.21 -6.42 6.77
CA LEU A 276 14.02 -5.92 6.07
C LEU A 276 13.65 -4.48 6.51
N SER A 277 14.06 -4.08 7.71
CA SER A 277 13.88 -2.74 8.29
C SER A 277 15.03 -1.78 8.00
N ASP A 278 16.19 -2.26 7.54
CA ASP A 278 17.46 -1.51 7.43
C ASP A 278 17.50 -0.52 6.24
N PHE A 279 16.35 -0.22 5.63
CA PHE A 279 16.27 0.49 4.35
C PHE A 279 15.88 1.96 4.45
N GLY A 280 15.91 2.59 5.63
CA GLY A 280 15.50 3.99 5.84
C GLY A 280 14.14 4.12 6.53
N TYR A 281 13.89 5.26 7.18
CA TYR A 281 12.73 5.46 8.09
C TYR A 281 11.36 5.43 7.39
N ALA A 282 11.34 5.47 6.06
CA ALA A 282 10.13 5.39 5.24
C ALA A 282 9.61 3.96 5.03
N ASN A 283 10.40 2.93 5.38
CA ASN A 283 9.97 1.54 5.24
C ASN A 283 9.13 1.11 6.45
N PRO A 284 8.16 0.19 6.25
CA PRO A 284 7.44 -0.45 7.35
C PRO A 284 8.41 -1.03 8.37
N THR A 285 8.06 -0.95 9.65
CA THR A 285 8.80 -1.67 10.70
C THR A 285 8.54 -3.16 10.53
N PHE A 286 9.57 -3.91 10.14
CA PHE A 286 9.51 -5.37 10.16
C PHE A 286 9.88 -5.88 11.55
N ASN A 287 9.26 -6.99 11.92
CA ASN A 287 9.54 -7.75 13.12
C ASN A 287 9.66 -9.25 12.79
N ALA A 288 10.01 -10.06 13.78
CA ALA A 288 10.22 -11.50 13.60
C ALA A 288 8.99 -12.25 13.02
N SER A 289 7.76 -11.75 13.22
CA SER A 289 6.56 -12.37 12.68
C SER A 289 6.34 -12.10 11.19
N ASP A 290 6.97 -11.07 10.63
CA ASP A 290 6.81 -10.71 9.21
C ASP A 290 7.65 -11.60 8.28
N VAL A 291 8.65 -12.29 8.84
CA VAL A 291 9.52 -13.23 8.12
C VAL A 291 8.69 -14.33 7.45
N CYS A 292 7.76 -14.95 8.19
CA CYS A 292 6.85 -15.98 7.70
C CYS A 292 5.41 -15.63 8.05
N ILE A 293 4.59 -15.43 7.02
CA ILE A 293 3.17 -15.12 7.16
C ILE A 293 2.38 -16.35 6.77
N ALA A 294 1.61 -16.90 7.71
CA ALA A 294 0.67 -17.98 7.42
C ALA A 294 -0.59 -17.41 6.74
N PRO A 295 -1.21 -18.14 5.80
CA PRO A 295 -2.51 -17.75 5.24
C PRO A 295 -3.54 -17.58 6.36
N LYS A 296 -4.29 -16.49 6.34
CA LYS A 296 -5.46 -16.34 7.23
C LYS A 296 -6.57 -17.25 6.72
N ARG A 297 -7.14 -18.05 7.62
CA ARG A 297 -8.33 -18.87 7.35
C ARG A 297 -9.51 -18.01 6.95
#